data_AF-A0A5N7CTC9-F1
#
_entry.id   AF-A0A5N7CTC9-F1
#
_cell.length_a   1.000
_cell.length_b   1.000
_cell.length_c   1.000
_cell.angle_alpha   90.00
_cell.angle_beta   90.00
_cell.angle_gamma   90.00
#
_symmetry.space_group_name_H-M   'P 1'
#
loop_
_entity.id
_entity.type
_entity.pdbx_description
1 polymer ?
#
loop_
_entity_poly.entity_id
_entity_poly.type
_entity_poly.pdbx_seq_one_letter_code
_entity_poly.pdbx_strand_id
1 'polypeptide(L)'
;MDSCTSSPTALCLGVAVDHRIRSLFRPIRARTQASMPGDPADAQLLKSLADRRTDRYISKHEIDITLELFGPQATGGITVVLQQPWRFHPYWKGIEAVVGACPTFSAVDEAFSAASCGTISIGSSTLSIIDSLPFVRPQDNLSSWDRWIIRNATSDVIITKDPDVVLCMWRQAKNNELGPMSEFRSLGIGHDFDQPTLCLRPGSVAERVNSFHPSFAINFNPYNSCFRQLLLLNVAKACRIYEGTWREEEWMDSLKERCKEEAKTETSIPPYCYFNKQSLLIFVRPP
;
A
#
# COMPACT_ATOMS: atom_id res chain seq x y z
N MET A 1 -12.03 12.77 28.20
CA MET A 1 -12.01 12.17 26.84
C MET A 1 -10.82 11.23 26.83
N ASP A 2 -11.08 9.96 27.09
CA ASP A 2 -10.05 8.97 27.35
C ASP A 2 -9.31 8.63 26.06
N SER A 3 -8.06 9.07 25.96
CA SER A 3 -7.16 8.70 24.88
C SER A 3 -6.84 7.22 25.03
N CYS A 4 -7.54 6.38 24.26
CA CYS A 4 -7.28 4.96 24.20
C CYS A 4 -5.98 4.71 23.42
N THR A 5 -4.82 5.07 24.00
CA THR A 5 -3.52 4.76 23.42
C THR A 5 -3.19 3.31 23.74
N SER A 6 -3.33 2.43 22.75
CA SER A 6 -2.86 1.05 22.86
C SER A 6 -1.33 1.03 22.93
N SER A 7 -0.77 0.24 23.84
CA SER A 7 0.68 -0.02 23.89
C SER A 7 1.18 -0.57 22.54
N PRO A 8 2.41 -0.25 22.10
CA PRO A 8 2.97 -0.79 20.86
C PRO A 8 2.91 -2.33 20.80
N THR A 9 2.29 -2.86 19.76
CA THR A 9 2.06 -4.31 19.63
C THR A 9 3.38 -5.08 19.50
N ALA A 10 3.52 -6.18 20.26
CA ALA A 10 4.70 -7.04 20.21
C ALA A 10 4.71 -8.01 19.01
N LEU A 11 3.53 -8.28 18.43
CA LEU A 11 3.35 -9.15 17.27
C LEU A 11 2.54 -8.41 16.20
N CYS A 12 3.06 -8.36 14.98
CA CYS A 12 2.38 -7.73 13.84
C CYS A 12 2.77 -8.47 12.56
N LEU A 13 1.84 -8.59 11.61
CA LEU A 13 1.99 -9.37 10.39
C LEU A 13 2.40 -10.83 10.69
N GLY A 14 1.92 -11.38 11.81
CA GLY A 14 2.27 -12.73 12.26
C GLY A 14 3.76 -12.93 12.64
N VAL A 15 4.52 -11.87 12.89
CA VAL A 15 5.91 -11.94 13.38
C VAL A 15 6.11 -11.11 14.64
N ALA A 16 7.05 -11.50 15.50
CA ALA A 16 7.47 -10.66 16.61
C ALA A 16 8.19 -9.43 16.06
N VAL A 17 7.77 -8.23 16.46
CA VAL A 17 8.34 -6.98 15.93
C VAL A 17 9.72 -6.74 16.55
N ASP A 18 10.74 -6.44 15.72
CA ASP A 18 12.06 -6.03 16.22
C ASP A 18 11.90 -4.83 17.17
N HIS A 19 12.51 -4.90 18.35
CA HIS A 19 12.35 -3.87 19.38
C HIS A 19 12.75 -2.46 18.90
N ARG A 20 13.67 -2.35 17.93
CA ARG A 20 14.08 -1.08 17.30
C ARG A 20 13.04 -0.54 16.34
N ILE A 21 12.33 -1.41 15.62
CA ILE A 21 11.16 -0.99 14.80
C ILE A 21 10.02 -0.59 15.74
N ARG A 22 9.77 -1.38 16.79
CA ARG A 22 8.71 -1.11 17.76
C ARG A 22 8.89 0.23 18.49
N SER A 23 10.13 0.70 18.69
CA SER A 23 10.39 2.00 19.33
C SER A 23 9.92 3.20 18.47
N LEU A 24 9.73 2.98 17.16
CA LEU A 24 9.18 3.93 16.20
C LEU A 24 7.65 4.01 16.26
N PHE A 25 7.00 3.01 16.84
CA PHE A 25 5.53 2.93 16.91
C PHE A 25 4.99 3.91 17.95
N ARG A 26 4.22 4.89 17.49
CA ARG A 26 3.65 5.94 18.34
C ARG A 26 2.32 6.44 17.75
N PRO A 27 1.38 6.90 18.59
CA PRO A 27 0.20 7.62 18.10
C PRO A 27 0.60 8.77 17.17
N ILE A 28 -0.08 8.89 16.03
CA ILE A 28 0.08 10.06 15.16
C ILE A 28 -0.85 11.15 15.67
N ARG A 29 -0.25 12.28 16.06
CA ARG A 29 -1.04 13.47 16.38
C ARG A 29 -1.42 14.10 15.05
N ALA A 30 -2.72 14.17 14.78
CA ALA A 30 -3.22 14.84 13.58
C ALA A 30 -2.53 16.20 13.46
N ARG A 31 -1.90 16.46 12.32
CA ARG A 31 -1.29 17.75 12.05
C ARG A 31 -2.45 18.76 12.09
N THR A 32 -2.40 19.74 12.98
CA THR A 32 -3.42 20.82 13.07
C THR A 32 -3.39 21.75 11.85
N GLN A 33 -2.76 21.34 10.75
CA GLN A 33 -3.02 21.95 9.46
C GLN A 33 -4.47 21.62 9.15
N ALA A 34 -5.31 22.65 9.07
CA ALA A 34 -6.71 22.52 8.74
C ALA A 34 -6.81 21.58 7.54
N SER A 35 -7.34 20.37 7.74
CA SER A 35 -7.66 19.47 6.64
C SER A 35 -8.60 20.24 5.74
N MET A 36 -8.06 20.76 4.65
CA MET A 36 -8.86 21.51 3.70
C MET A 36 -9.79 20.50 3.04
N PRO A 37 -11.04 20.88 2.72
CA PRO A 37 -11.86 20.08 1.85
C PRO A 37 -11.03 19.75 0.60
N GLY A 38 -10.88 18.46 0.33
CA GLY A 38 -10.18 17.96 -0.83
C GLY A 38 -10.85 18.50 -2.08
N ASP A 39 -10.09 18.67 -3.16
CA ASP A 39 -10.67 19.05 -4.43
C ASP A 39 -11.58 17.91 -4.91
N PRO A 40 -12.90 18.08 -5.02
CA PRO A 40 -13.80 17.02 -5.48
C PRO A 40 -13.44 16.51 -6.89
N ALA A 41 -12.58 17.23 -7.63
CA ALA A 41 -12.02 16.79 -8.88
C ALA A 41 -11.24 15.47 -8.79
N ASP A 42 -10.59 15.14 -7.66
CA ASP A 42 -9.82 13.88 -7.55
C ASP A 42 -10.73 12.65 -7.59
N ALA A 43 -11.82 12.66 -6.83
CA ALA A 43 -12.84 11.64 -6.78
C ALA A 43 -13.60 11.56 -8.12
N GLN A 44 -13.88 12.71 -8.74
CA GLN A 44 -14.49 12.74 -10.08
C GLN A 44 -13.56 12.16 -11.14
N LEU A 45 -12.26 12.47 -11.09
CA LEU A 45 -11.28 11.95 -12.02
C LEU A 45 -11.13 10.43 -11.86
N LEU A 46 -11.05 9.94 -10.61
CA LEU A 46 -11.03 8.52 -10.32
C LEU A 46 -12.31 7.82 -10.80
N LYS A 47 -13.49 8.40 -10.57
CA LYS A 47 -14.75 7.87 -11.10
C LYS A 47 -14.78 7.85 -12.64
N SER A 48 -14.25 8.88 -13.29
CA SER A 48 -14.18 8.94 -14.74
C SER A 48 -13.33 7.81 -15.35
N LEU A 49 -12.37 7.26 -14.59
CA LEU A 49 -11.62 6.09 -15.03
C LEU A 49 -12.50 4.84 -15.12
N ALA A 50 -13.47 4.68 -14.22
CA ALA A 50 -14.45 3.60 -14.33
C ALA A 50 -15.36 3.79 -15.56
N ASP A 51 -15.83 5.01 -15.80
CA ASP A 51 -16.72 5.31 -16.94
C ASP A 51 -16.03 5.11 -18.30
N ARG A 52 -14.71 5.26 -18.36
CA ARG A 52 -13.89 5.01 -19.56
C ARG A 52 -13.66 3.53 -19.84
N ARG A 53 -13.99 2.61 -18.93
CA ARG A 53 -13.83 1.17 -19.13
C ARG A 53 -14.96 0.65 -20.00
N THR A 54 -14.65 0.37 -21.26
CA THR A 54 -15.58 -0.23 -22.23
C THR A 54 -15.38 -1.74 -22.38
N ASP A 55 -14.24 -2.28 -21.93
CA ASP A 55 -13.88 -3.70 -22.00
C ASP A 55 -14.64 -4.56 -20.97
N ARG A 56 -15.13 -3.95 -19.89
CA ARG A 56 -15.98 -4.63 -18.91
C ARG A 56 -16.88 -3.68 -18.15
N TYR A 57 -17.94 -4.24 -17.58
CA TYR A 57 -18.77 -3.54 -16.61
C TYR A 57 -18.02 -3.32 -15.28
N ILE A 58 -18.02 -2.07 -14.80
CA ILE A 58 -17.58 -1.69 -13.45
C ILE A 58 -18.83 -1.47 -12.60
N SER A 59 -18.98 -2.27 -11.54
CA SER A 59 -20.17 -2.17 -10.69
C SER A 59 -20.14 -0.90 -9.84
N LYS A 60 -21.32 -0.40 -9.47
CA LYS A 60 -21.43 0.73 -8.53
C LYS A 60 -20.68 0.44 -7.21
N HIS A 61 -20.81 -0.77 -6.68
CA HIS A 61 -20.08 -1.16 -5.47
C HIS A 61 -18.56 -1.11 -5.64
N GLU A 62 -18.04 -1.48 -6.81
CA GLU A 62 -16.60 -1.38 -7.09
C GLU A 62 -16.15 0.09 -7.10
N ILE A 63 -16.92 0.98 -7.73
CA ILE A 63 -16.65 2.42 -7.71
C ILE A 63 -16.69 2.96 -6.29
N ASP A 64 -17.76 2.67 -5.54
CA ASP A 64 -17.98 3.20 -4.19
C ASP A 64 -16.85 2.77 -3.24
N ILE A 65 -16.43 1.50 -3.26
CA ILE A 65 -15.32 1.01 -2.43
C ILE A 65 -13.97 1.56 -2.88
N THR A 66 -13.73 1.69 -4.18
CA THR A 66 -12.50 2.33 -4.67
C THR A 66 -12.41 3.79 -4.22
N LEU A 67 -13.53 4.52 -4.20
CA LEU A 67 -13.59 5.89 -3.66
C LEU A 67 -13.41 5.92 -2.14
N GLU A 68 -13.96 4.95 -1.42
CA GLU A 68 -13.80 4.85 0.04
C GLU A 68 -12.36 4.53 0.44
N LEU A 69 -11.69 3.61 -0.27
CA LEU A 69 -10.26 3.32 -0.10
C LEU A 69 -9.38 4.52 -0.43
N PHE A 70 -9.74 5.28 -1.46
CA PHE A 70 -9.03 6.50 -1.83
C PHE A 70 -9.31 7.67 -0.88
N GLY A 71 -10.36 7.58 -0.07
CA GLY A 71 -10.77 8.60 0.89
C GLY A 71 -9.72 8.91 1.98
N PRO A 72 -9.95 9.97 2.77
CA PRO A 72 -11.09 10.89 2.71
C PRO A 72 -10.96 11.94 1.59
N GLN A 73 -12.02 12.68 1.30
CA GLN A 73 -12.02 13.86 0.42
C GLN A 73 -11.35 15.07 1.10
N ALA A 74 -10.14 14.92 1.62
CA ALA A 74 -9.29 15.98 2.16
C ALA A 74 -7.93 15.94 1.47
N THR A 75 -7.26 17.07 1.28
CA THR A 75 -5.87 17.06 0.80
C THR A 75 -4.90 16.62 1.90
N GLY A 76 -3.68 16.24 1.51
CA GLY A 76 -2.64 15.79 2.43
C GLY A 76 -2.77 14.32 2.86
N GLY A 77 -2.11 14.00 3.97
CA GLY A 77 -2.07 12.64 4.52
C GLY A 77 -1.06 11.73 3.82
N ILE A 78 -1.24 10.43 4.03
CA ILE A 78 -0.40 9.37 3.47
C ILE A 78 -1.19 8.66 2.38
N THR A 79 -0.67 8.68 1.15
CA THR A 79 -1.22 7.90 0.03
C THR A 79 -0.38 6.66 -0.23
N VAL A 80 -0.98 5.49 -0.15
CA VAL A 80 -0.36 4.20 -0.51
C VAL A 80 -0.70 3.88 -1.96
N VAL A 81 0.32 3.63 -2.77
CA VAL A 81 0.16 3.30 -4.18
C VAL A 81 0.44 1.82 -4.42
N LEU A 82 -0.61 1.06 -4.70
CA LEU A 82 -0.58 -0.40 -4.94
C LEU A 82 -0.64 -0.74 -6.43
N GLN A 83 -0.52 -2.03 -6.76
CA GLN A 83 -0.44 -2.45 -8.16
C GLN A 83 -1.76 -2.29 -8.90
N GLN A 84 -2.76 -3.08 -8.51
CA GLN A 84 -4.06 -3.19 -9.15
C GLN A 84 -5.01 -4.01 -8.26
N PRO A 85 -6.34 -3.84 -8.37
CA PRO A 85 -7.30 -4.54 -7.51
C PRO A 85 -7.20 -6.06 -7.60
N TRP A 86 -7.42 -6.75 -6.48
CA TRP A 86 -7.51 -8.21 -6.46
C TRP A 86 -8.79 -8.70 -7.15
N ARG A 87 -8.69 -9.81 -7.87
CA ARG A 87 -9.78 -10.35 -8.70
C ARG A 87 -11.03 -10.79 -7.95
N PHE A 88 -10.96 -10.97 -6.63
CA PHE A 88 -12.03 -11.54 -5.80
C PHE A 88 -12.51 -10.59 -4.70
N HIS A 89 -12.26 -9.28 -4.82
CA HIS A 89 -12.80 -8.31 -3.85
C HIS A 89 -14.34 -8.42 -3.74
N PRO A 90 -14.88 -8.64 -2.53
CA PRO A 90 -16.32 -8.72 -2.31
C PRO A 90 -16.95 -7.32 -2.18
N TYR A 91 -16.84 -6.50 -3.23
CA TYR A 91 -17.24 -5.09 -3.20
C TYR A 91 -18.66 -4.84 -2.67
N TRP A 92 -19.61 -5.72 -2.97
CA TRP A 92 -21.01 -5.62 -2.54
C TRP A 92 -21.22 -5.79 -1.02
N LYS A 93 -20.19 -6.18 -0.27
CA LYS A 93 -20.23 -6.38 1.19
C LYS A 93 -19.63 -5.22 1.99
N GLY A 94 -19.18 -4.15 1.35
CA GLY A 94 -18.58 -3.00 2.04
C GLY A 94 -17.05 -3.10 2.21
N ILE A 95 -16.44 -2.01 2.69
CA ILE A 95 -14.99 -1.88 2.82
C ILE A 95 -14.39 -2.91 3.77
N GLU A 96 -15.02 -3.18 4.91
CA GLU A 96 -14.54 -4.12 5.92
C GLU A 96 -14.39 -5.53 5.33
N ALA A 97 -15.35 -5.96 4.51
CA ALA A 97 -15.28 -7.25 3.84
C ALA A 97 -14.19 -7.28 2.76
N VAL A 98 -13.93 -6.17 2.07
CA VAL A 98 -12.85 -6.06 1.09
C VAL A 98 -11.48 -6.11 1.75
N VAL A 99 -11.28 -5.39 2.86
CA VAL A 99 -10.04 -5.40 3.65
C VAL A 99 -9.82 -6.79 4.26
N GLY A 100 -10.84 -7.37 4.90
CA GLY A 100 -10.74 -8.68 5.55
C GLY A 100 -10.55 -9.85 4.59
N ALA A 101 -11.05 -9.76 3.35
CA ALA A 101 -10.86 -10.81 2.35
C ALA A 101 -9.52 -10.71 1.59
N CYS A 102 -8.86 -9.56 1.61
CA CYS A 102 -7.63 -9.31 0.85
C CYS A 102 -6.41 -9.29 1.79
N PRO A 103 -5.54 -10.32 1.77
CA PRO A 103 -4.34 -10.36 2.63
C PRO A 103 -3.42 -9.15 2.47
N THR A 104 -3.38 -8.55 1.28
CA THR A 104 -2.61 -7.33 1.03
C THR A 104 -3.19 -6.14 1.80
N PHE A 105 -4.50 -5.89 1.71
CA PHE A 105 -5.13 -4.79 2.45
C PHE A 105 -5.10 -5.03 3.95
N SER A 106 -5.38 -6.26 4.41
CA SER A 106 -5.25 -6.61 5.82
C SER A 106 -3.83 -6.35 6.35
N ALA A 107 -2.79 -6.65 5.56
CA ALA A 107 -1.42 -6.36 5.97
C ALA A 107 -1.08 -4.86 5.99
N VAL A 108 -1.60 -4.09 5.04
CA VAL A 108 -1.47 -2.62 5.05
C VAL A 108 -2.15 -2.05 6.30
N ASP A 109 -3.40 -2.44 6.54
CA ASP A 109 -4.18 -1.98 7.68
C ASP A 109 -3.52 -2.33 9.02
N GLU A 110 -3.11 -3.59 9.19
CA GLU A 110 -2.44 -4.06 10.39
C GLU A 110 -1.12 -3.32 10.63
N ALA A 111 -0.31 -3.11 9.58
CA ALA A 111 0.97 -2.40 9.69
C ALA A 111 0.78 -0.92 10.05
N PHE A 112 -0.18 -0.22 9.45
CA PHE A 112 -0.48 1.18 9.78
C PHE A 112 -1.05 1.30 11.19
N SER A 113 -1.97 0.41 11.56
CA SER A 113 -2.54 0.37 12.91
C SER A 113 -1.43 0.14 13.95
N ALA A 114 -0.51 -0.80 13.72
CA ALA A 114 0.61 -1.04 14.63
C ALA A 114 1.58 0.17 14.69
N ALA A 115 2.03 0.68 13.54
CA ALA A 115 3.01 1.77 13.47
C ALA A 115 2.49 3.10 14.04
N SER A 116 1.17 3.29 14.02
CA SER A 116 0.49 4.48 14.50
C SER A 116 -0.23 4.27 15.83
N CYS A 117 -0.03 3.13 16.51
CA CYS A 117 -0.73 2.75 17.74
C CYS A 117 -2.27 2.95 17.66
N GLY A 118 -2.87 2.52 16.55
CA GLY A 118 -4.30 2.53 16.28
C GLY A 118 -4.86 3.86 15.74
N THR A 119 -4.04 4.90 15.57
CA THR A 119 -4.52 6.22 15.09
C THR A 119 -4.74 6.30 13.58
N ILE A 120 -4.10 5.43 12.81
CA ILE A 120 -4.26 5.32 11.35
C ILE A 120 -4.65 3.89 11.01
N SER A 121 -5.74 3.76 10.25
CA SER A 121 -6.23 2.53 9.65
C SER A 121 -6.83 2.83 8.28
N ILE A 122 -7.14 1.80 7.50
CA ILE A 122 -7.94 1.94 6.28
C ILE A 122 -9.31 2.56 6.66
N GLY A 123 -9.76 3.55 5.88
CA GLY A 123 -10.96 4.33 6.16
C GLY A 123 -10.77 5.50 7.14
N SER A 124 -9.58 5.66 7.73
CA SER A 124 -9.24 6.85 8.51
C SER A 124 -9.05 8.08 7.62
N SER A 125 -9.12 9.28 8.20
CA SER A 125 -8.95 10.52 7.46
C SER A 125 -7.51 10.81 6.99
N THR A 126 -6.55 9.97 7.36
CA THR A 126 -5.12 10.22 7.12
C THR A 126 -4.55 9.28 6.06
N LEU A 127 -5.21 8.16 5.78
CA LEU A 127 -4.69 7.11 4.91
C LEU A 127 -5.58 6.96 3.68
N SER A 128 -5.00 7.22 2.51
CA SER A 128 -5.61 6.96 1.21
C SER A 128 -4.89 5.81 0.51
N ILE A 129 -5.64 4.94 -0.14
CA ILE A 129 -5.11 3.81 -0.91
C ILE A 129 -5.59 3.93 -2.35
N ILE A 130 -4.65 3.89 -3.28
CA ILE A 130 -4.94 3.89 -4.71
C ILE A 130 -4.11 2.83 -5.42
N ASP A 131 -4.72 2.13 -6.36
CA ASP A 131 -4.01 1.23 -7.25
C ASP A 131 -3.44 2.01 -8.46
N SER A 132 -2.27 1.63 -8.97
CA SER A 132 -1.69 2.21 -10.19
C SER A 132 -2.58 2.00 -11.42
N LEU A 133 -3.38 0.93 -11.39
CA LEU A 133 -4.36 0.57 -12.39
C LEU A 133 -5.72 0.35 -11.71
N PRO A 134 -6.40 1.42 -11.25
CA PRO A 134 -7.70 1.29 -10.62
C PRO A 134 -8.69 0.68 -11.61
N PHE A 135 -9.63 -0.12 -11.09
CA PHE A 135 -10.60 -0.88 -11.89
C PHE A 135 -10.00 -1.95 -12.83
N VAL A 136 -8.69 -2.14 -12.91
CA VAL A 136 -8.07 -3.17 -13.78
C VAL A 136 -7.73 -4.42 -12.98
N ARG A 137 -8.45 -5.52 -13.21
CA ARG A 137 -8.17 -6.78 -12.51
C ARG A 137 -7.07 -7.58 -13.24
N PRO A 138 -6.35 -8.49 -12.57
CA PRO A 138 -5.27 -9.26 -13.19
C PRO A 138 -5.68 -10.04 -14.44
N GLN A 139 -6.94 -10.48 -14.52
CA GLN A 139 -7.51 -11.20 -15.65
C GLN A 139 -8.00 -10.30 -16.79
N ASP A 140 -8.07 -8.98 -16.59
CA ASP A 140 -8.52 -8.06 -17.63
C ASP A 140 -7.40 -7.94 -18.69
N ASN A 141 -7.73 -8.29 -19.94
CA ASN A 141 -6.77 -8.33 -21.05
C ASN A 141 -6.67 -6.97 -21.74
N LEU A 142 -6.06 -6.00 -21.05
CA LEU A 142 -5.77 -4.67 -21.59
C LEU A 142 -4.40 -4.61 -22.28
N SER A 143 -4.33 -3.86 -23.38
CA SER A 143 -3.06 -3.57 -24.04
C SER A 143 -2.14 -2.75 -23.13
N SER A 144 -0.82 -2.77 -23.40
CA SER A 144 0.13 -1.92 -22.66
C SER A 144 -0.20 -0.43 -22.81
N TRP A 145 -0.75 -0.03 -23.97
CA TRP A 145 -1.17 1.34 -24.22
C TRP A 145 -2.35 1.77 -23.34
N ASP A 146 -3.38 0.93 -23.22
CA ASP A 146 -4.53 1.23 -22.34
C ASP A 146 -4.10 1.29 -20.87
N ARG A 147 -3.21 0.37 -20.44
CA ARG A 147 -2.63 0.39 -19.10
C ARG A 147 -1.83 1.67 -18.86
N TRP A 148 -1.08 2.14 -19.84
CA TRP A 148 -0.33 3.39 -19.78
C TRP A 148 -1.27 4.60 -19.65
N ILE A 149 -2.34 4.67 -20.44
CA ILE A 149 -3.36 5.74 -20.35
C ILE A 149 -3.98 5.78 -18.94
N ILE A 150 -4.39 4.62 -18.42
CA ILE A 150 -4.98 4.53 -17.08
C ILE A 150 -3.98 5.02 -16.03
N ARG A 151 -2.73 4.53 -16.07
CA ARG A 151 -1.68 4.98 -15.15
C ARG A 151 -1.44 6.49 -15.21
N ASN A 152 -1.42 7.07 -16.41
CA ASN A 152 -1.24 8.50 -16.59
C ASN A 152 -2.36 9.30 -15.92
N ALA A 153 -3.61 8.87 -16.09
CA ALA A 153 -4.73 9.49 -15.40
C ALA A 153 -4.70 9.22 -13.87
N THR A 154 -4.24 8.05 -13.42
CA THR A 154 -4.03 7.77 -12.00
C THR A 154 -3.00 8.70 -11.37
N SER A 155 -1.90 9.04 -12.08
CA SER A 155 -0.96 10.04 -11.58
C SER A 155 -1.61 11.41 -11.41
N ASP A 156 -2.50 11.81 -12.33
CA ASP A 156 -3.25 13.07 -12.18
C ASP A 156 -4.18 13.03 -10.96
N VAL A 157 -4.78 11.88 -10.64
CA VAL A 157 -5.57 11.66 -9.41
C VAL A 157 -4.70 11.89 -8.16
N ILE A 158 -3.52 11.26 -8.10
CA ILE A 158 -2.58 11.41 -6.96
C ILE A 158 -2.08 12.85 -6.83
N ILE A 159 -1.74 13.49 -7.95
CA ILE A 159 -1.29 14.88 -7.99
C ILE A 159 -2.42 15.84 -7.54
N THR A 160 -3.68 15.52 -7.83
CA THR A 160 -4.84 16.31 -7.38
C THR A 160 -5.16 16.11 -5.91
N LYS A 161 -4.97 14.89 -5.41
CA LYS A 161 -5.11 14.53 -4.00
C LYS A 161 -4.14 15.29 -3.09
N ASP A 162 -2.98 15.65 -3.64
CA ASP A 162 -1.97 16.47 -2.98
C ASP A 162 -1.49 15.89 -1.63
N PRO A 163 -1.01 14.62 -1.59
CA PRO A 163 -0.59 13.99 -0.33
C PRO A 163 0.69 14.59 0.24
N ASP A 164 0.84 14.57 1.57
CA ASP A 164 2.09 14.91 2.25
C ASP A 164 3.16 13.82 2.02
N VAL A 165 2.72 12.55 2.01
CA VAL A 165 3.60 11.38 1.86
C VAL A 165 3.00 10.39 0.88
N VAL A 166 3.83 9.86 -0.02
CA VAL A 166 3.48 8.75 -0.90
C VAL A 166 4.28 7.51 -0.55
N LEU A 167 3.59 6.44 -0.14
CA LEU A 167 4.19 5.12 0.10
C LEU A 167 4.11 4.29 -1.19
N CYS A 168 5.24 4.17 -1.87
CA CYS A 168 5.37 3.60 -3.21
C CYS A 168 5.47 2.06 -3.14
N MET A 169 4.37 1.35 -3.41
CA MET A 169 4.28 -0.12 -3.29
C MET A 169 3.94 -0.85 -4.59
N TRP A 170 3.77 -0.13 -5.70
CA TRP A 170 3.48 -0.73 -7.00
C TRP A 170 4.75 -0.92 -7.82
N ARG A 171 4.81 -1.99 -8.62
CA ARG A 171 5.97 -2.32 -9.45
C ARG A 171 5.69 -1.97 -10.91
N GLN A 172 6.64 -1.28 -11.52
CA GLN A 172 6.63 -1.07 -12.97
C GLN A 172 6.81 -2.41 -13.70
N ALA A 173 6.11 -2.58 -14.82
CA ALA A 173 6.35 -3.72 -15.71
C ALA A 173 7.78 -3.64 -16.29
N LYS A 174 8.36 -4.79 -16.65
CA LYS A 174 9.74 -4.89 -17.18
C LYS A 174 10.00 -4.09 -18.47
N ASN A 175 8.95 -3.55 -19.09
CA ASN A 175 9.01 -2.92 -20.40
C ASN A 175 9.31 -1.40 -20.33
N ASN A 176 9.82 -0.89 -19.20
CA ASN A 176 10.17 0.52 -19.02
C ASN A 176 9.06 1.48 -19.48
N GLU A 177 7.82 1.27 -19.06
CA GLU A 177 6.72 2.22 -19.32
C GLU A 177 7.02 3.55 -18.60
N LEU A 178 7.73 4.44 -19.27
CA LEU A 178 8.05 5.77 -18.77
C LEU A 178 6.79 6.65 -18.89
N GLY A 179 6.45 7.30 -17.78
CA GLY A 179 5.29 8.18 -17.66
C GLY A 179 5.22 8.79 -16.26
N PRO A 180 4.33 9.77 -16.01
CA PRO A 180 4.25 10.46 -14.73
C PRO A 180 4.01 9.53 -13.55
N MET A 181 3.21 8.46 -13.76
CA MET A 181 3.00 7.42 -12.74
C MET A 181 4.29 6.76 -12.24
N SER A 182 5.33 6.73 -13.08
CA SER A 182 6.62 6.13 -12.75
C SER A 182 7.35 6.82 -11.59
N GLU A 183 6.97 8.06 -11.24
CA GLU A 183 7.47 8.76 -10.05
C GLU A 183 6.97 8.16 -8.73
N PHE A 184 5.83 7.45 -8.77
CA PHE A 184 5.21 6.83 -7.60
C PHE A 184 5.54 5.33 -7.48
N ARG A 185 6.49 4.82 -8.28
CA ARG A 185 6.81 3.39 -8.33
C ARG A 185 7.70 2.96 -7.18
N SER A 186 7.55 1.71 -6.80
CA SER A 186 8.52 0.99 -5.98
C SER A 186 9.85 0.84 -6.73
N LEU A 187 10.95 1.14 -6.06
CA LEU A 187 12.32 0.80 -6.45
C LEU A 187 12.69 -0.65 -6.09
N GLY A 188 11.78 -1.38 -5.45
CA GLY A 188 12.00 -2.74 -4.98
C GLY A 188 12.42 -2.81 -3.52
N ILE A 189 12.82 -4.01 -3.11
CA ILE A 189 13.10 -4.34 -1.70
C ILE A 189 14.37 -3.64 -1.23
N GLY A 190 14.30 -2.96 -0.07
CA GLY A 190 15.44 -2.37 0.62
C GLY A 190 16.09 -1.15 -0.06
N HIS A 191 15.55 -0.67 -1.18
CA HIS A 191 16.04 0.54 -1.83
C HIS A 191 15.45 1.80 -1.18
N ASP A 192 16.15 2.92 -1.30
CA ASP A 192 15.62 4.26 -1.00
C ASP A 192 15.70 5.12 -2.26
N PHE A 193 14.92 6.20 -2.29
CA PHE A 193 15.02 7.21 -3.34
C PHE A 193 16.23 8.11 -3.09
N ASP A 194 17.04 8.34 -4.12
CA ASP A 194 18.11 9.35 -4.06
C ASP A 194 17.55 10.76 -3.84
N GLN A 195 16.37 11.03 -4.40
CA GLN A 195 15.59 12.25 -4.22
C GLN A 195 14.20 11.87 -3.69
N PRO A 196 13.98 11.83 -2.37
CA PRO A 196 12.72 11.38 -1.81
C PRO A 196 11.58 12.38 -2.06
N THR A 197 11.89 13.68 -2.14
CA THR A 197 10.90 14.72 -2.40
C THR A 197 10.47 14.75 -3.86
N LEU A 198 9.16 14.85 -4.10
CA LEU A 198 8.53 14.98 -5.42
C LEU A 198 7.70 16.27 -5.47
N CYS A 199 7.97 17.14 -6.45
CA CYS A 199 7.12 18.29 -6.73
C CYS A 199 5.86 17.82 -7.47
N LEU A 200 4.70 17.89 -6.82
CA LEU A 200 3.42 17.49 -7.43
C LEU A 200 2.87 18.59 -8.33
N ARG A 201 2.95 19.83 -7.84
CA ARG A 201 2.45 21.07 -8.48
C ARG A 201 3.32 22.25 -8.02
N PRO A 202 3.32 23.40 -8.72
CA PRO A 202 4.00 24.59 -8.22
C PRO A 202 3.57 24.93 -6.79
N GLY A 203 4.52 24.88 -5.85
CA GLY A 203 4.28 25.14 -4.43
C GLY A 203 3.80 23.95 -3.59
N SER A 204 3.63 22.76 -4.18
CA SER A 204 3.30 21.52 -3.47
C SER A 204 4.37 20.45 -3.66
N VAL A 205 4.76 19.83 -2.54
CA VAL A 205 5.73 18.74 -2.48
C VAL A 205 5.19 17.58 -1.65
N ALA A 206 5.48 16.36 -2.10
CA ALA A 206 5.24 15.14 -1.35
C ALA A 206 6.55 14.44 -1.05
N GLU A 207 6.67 13.82 0.12
CA GLU A 207 7.78 12.93 0.43
C GLU A 207 7.47 11.50 -0.03
N ARG A 208 8.39 10.88 -0.77
CA ARG A 208 8.25 9.50 -1.23
C ARG A 208 8.96 8.55 -0.28
N VAL A 209 8.24 7.51 0.11
CA VAL A 209 8.80 6.38 0.85
C VAL A 209 8.77 5.16 -0.05
N ASN A 210 9.96 4.62 -0.34
CA ASN A 210 10.04 3.38 -1.08
C ASN A 210 9.57 2.21 -0.20
N SER A 211 8.78 1.33 -0.80
CA SER A 211 8.48 0.02 -0.23
C SER A 211 8.30 -0.97 -1.37
N PHE A 212 7.83 -2.17 -1.09
CA PHE A 212 7.49 -3.18 -2.07
C PHE A 212 6.06 -3.66 -1.83
N HIS A 213 5.47 -4.30 -2.83
CA HIS A 213 4.08 -4.74 -2.75
C HIS A 213 3.88 -5.72 -1.57
N PRO A 214 2.96 -5.48 -0.61
CA PRO A 214 2.84 -6.30 0.61
C PRO A 214 2.62 -7.79 0.34
N SER A 215 1.91 -8.13 -0.75
CA SER A 215 1.76 -9.52 -1.23
C SER A 215 3.09 -10.30 -1.32
N PHE A 216 4.22 -9.62 -1.59
CA PHE A 216 5.54 -10.27 -1.60
C PHE A 216 5.88 -10.90 -0.22
N ALA A 217 5.71 -10.16 0.87
CA ALA A 217 6.01 -10.64 2.23
C ALA A 217 4.90 -11.55 2.81
N ILE A 218 3.66 -11.37 2.35
CA ILE A 218 2.49 -12.02 2.97
C ILE A 218 2.06 -13.27 2.21
N ASN A 219 2.12 -13.25 0.88
CA ASN A 219 1.64 -14.35 0.03
C ASN A 219 2.78 -15.12 -0.62
N PHE A 220 3.81 -14.43 -1.14
CA PHE A 220 4.90 -15.10 -1.86
C PHE A 220 6.00 -15.62 -0.94
N ASN A 221 6.32 -14.91 0.15
CA ASN A 221 7.36 -15.29 1.11
C ASN A 221 6.86 -15.23 2.57
N PRO A 222 5.78 -15.97 2.90
CA PRO A 222 5.10 -15.85 4.20
C PRO A 222 5.97 -16.26 5.39
N TYR A 223 7.00 -17.07 5.19
CA TYR A 223 7.86 -17.55 6.28
C TYR A 223 9.11 -16.70 6.47
N ASN A 224 9.34 -15.74 5.58
CA ASN A 224 10.49 -14.86 5.67
C ASN A 224 10.14 -13.64 6.56
N SER A 225 10.68 -13.65 7.77
CA SER A 225 10.47 -12.55 8.71
C SER A 225 11.16 -11.24 8.27
N CYS A 226 12.25 -11.28 7.50
CA CYS A 226 12.97 -10.08 7.04
C CYS A 226 12.03 -9.16 6.28
N PHE A 227 11.27 -9.68 5.31
CA PHE A 227 10.37 -8.85 4.52
C PHE A 227 9.23 -8.27 5.34
N ARG A 228 8.71 -9.01 6.32
CA ARG A 228 7.66 -8.49 7.20
C ARG A 228 8.19 -7.38 8.11
N GLN A 229 9.41 -7.52 8.65
CA GLN A 229 10.07 -6.44 9.39
C GLN A 229 10.32 -5.22 8.50
N LEU A 230 10.82 -5.42 7.28
CA LEU A 230 11.08 -4.31 6.35
C LEU A 230 9.79 -3.60 5.92
N LEU A 231 8.70 -4.35 5.71
CA LEU A 231 7.39 -3.76 5.45
C LEU A 231 6.93 -2.88 6.63
N LEU A 232 7.09 -3.36 7.87
CA LEU A 232 6.78 -2.58 9.07
C LEU A 232 7.67 -1.33 9.20
N LEU A 233 8.96 -1.45 8.92
CA LEU A 233 9.88 -0.31 8.92
C LEU A 233 9.45 0.75 7.90
N ASN A 234 9.08 0.36 6.68
CA ASN A 234 8.67 1.30 5.63
C ASN A 234 7.35 2.00 5.97
N VAL A 235 6.39 1.28 6.57
CA VAL A 235 5.14 1.89 7.06
C VAL A 235 5.40 2.83 8.23
N ALA A 236 6.27 2.45 9.18
CA ALA A 236 6.70 3.32 10.27
C ALA A 236 7.40 4.58 9.74
N LYS A 237 8.27 4.44 8.73
CA LYS A 237 8.93 5.54 8.01
C LYS A 237 7.90 6.51 7.43
N ALA A 238 6.91 6.02 6.69
CA ALA A 238 5.84 6.86 6.16
C ALA A 238 5.09 7.64 7.26
N CYS A 239 4.74 6.97 8.36
CA CYS A 239 4.08 7.59 9.50
C CYS A 239 4.94 8.68 10.17
N ARG A 240 6.24 8.42 10.37
CA ARG A 240 7.14 9.37 11.02
C ARG A 240 7.55 10.53 10.10
N ILE A 241 7.65 10.30 8.79
CA ILE A 241 7.86 11.39 7.82
C ILE A 241 6.63 12.31 7.81
N TYR A 242 5.42 11.73 7.80
CA TYR A 242 4.18 12.51 7.89
C TYR A 242 4.13 13.40 9.15
N GLU A 243 4.62 12.89 10.28
CA GLU A 243 4.72 13.67 11.54
C GLU A 243 5.91 14.65 11.56
N GLY A 244 6.88 14.52 10.65
CA GLY A 244 8.12 15.29 10.65
C GLY A 244 9.14 14.85 11.70
N THR A 245 9.06 13.61 12.17
CA THR A 245 9.90 13.06 13.25
C THR A 245 10.82 11.93 12.80
N TRP A 246 10.84 11.58 11.51
CA TRP A 246 11.70 10.53 10.98
C TRP A 246 13.18 10.85 11.16
N ARG A 247 13.95 9.85 11.59
CA ARG A 247 15.42 9.87 11.62
C ARG A 247 15.91 8.53 11.14
N GLU A 248 16.77 8.54 10.14
CA GLU A 248 17.41 7.33 9.64
C GLU A 248 18.53 6.91 10.62
N GLU A 249 18.62 5.61 10.90
CA GLU A 249 19.63 5.02 11.77
C GLU A 249 20.35 3.87 11.03
N GLU A 250 21.63 3.64 11.33
CA GLU A 250 22.49 2.67 10.63
C GLU A 250 21.91 1.24 10.60
N TRP A 251 21.19 0.85 11.65
CA TRP A 251 20.57 -0.48 11.70
C TRP A 251 19.43 -0.65 10.67
N MET A 252 18.79 0.44 10.25
CA MET A 252 17.74 0.43 9.25
C MET A 252 18.33 0.04 7.89
N ASP A 253 19.48 0.59 7.53
CA ASP A 253 20.22 0.22 6.32
C ASP A 253 20.72 -1.22 6.38
N SER A 254 21.17 -1.66 7.56
CA SER A 254 21.54 -3.06 7.78
C SER A 254 20.36 -4.02 7.60
N LEU A 255 19.13 -3.62 7.95
CA LEU A 255 17.92 -4.40 7.68
C LEU A 255 17.58 -4.40 6.19
N LYS A 256 17.62 -3.25 5.54
CA LYS A 256 17.36 -3.10 4.11
C LYS A 256 18.30 -3.97 3.28
N GLU A 257 19.60 -3.93 3.56
CA GLU A 257 20.59 -4.69 2.79
C GLU A 257 20.42 -6.19 2.98
N ARG A 258 20.18 -6.65 4.22
CA ARG A 258 19.87 -8.06 4.48
C ARG A 258 18.66 -8.55 3.68
N CYS A 259 17.57 -7.78 3.68
CA CYS A 259 16.40 -8.18 2.92
C CYS A 259 16.64 -8.10 1.39
N LYS A 260 17.53 -7.22 0.89
CA LYS A 260 17.95 -7.28 -0.53
C LYS A 260 18.69 -8.57 -0.84
N GLU A 261 19.62 -8.98 0.02
CA GLU A 261 20.38 -10.21 -0.15
C GLU A 261 19.46 -11.43 -0.15
N GLU A 262 18.51 -11.50 0.79
CA GLU A 262 17.51 -12.56 0.85
C GLU A 262 16.59 -12.57 -0.38
N ALA A 263 16.18 -11.41 -0.90
CA ALA A 263 15.36 -11.35 -2.11
C ALA A 263 16.10 -11.89 -3.36
N LYS A 264 17.44 -11.72 -3.42
CA LYS A 264 18.27 -12.25 -4.51
C LYS A 264 18.39 -13.78 -4.43
N THR A 265 18.48 -14.35 -3.23
CA THR A 265 18.59 -15.82 -3.05
C THR A 265 17.26 -16.54 -3.28
N GLU A 266 16.13 -15.92 -2.95
CA GLU A 266 14.80 -16.50 -3.24
C GLU A 266 14.45 -16.46 -4.73
N THR A 267 14.95 -15.48 -5.50
CA THR A 267 14.77 -15.45 -6.96
C THR A 267 15.55 -16.55 -7.70
N SER A 268 16.49 -17.23 -7.03
CA SER A 268 17.22 -18.39 -7.57
C SER A 268 16.55 -19.75 -7.31
N ILE A 269 15.43 -19.82 -6.59
CA ILE A 269 14.66 -21.06 -6.40
C ILE A 269 13.47 -21.05 -7.38
N PRO A 270 13.39 -21.99 -8.34
CA PRO A 270 12.25 -22.03 -9.26
C PRO A 270 10.95 -22.27 -8.48
N PRO A 271 9.79 -21.75 -8.95
CA PRO A 271 8.51 -21.76 -8.24
C PRO A 271 7.83 -23.15 -8.22
N TYR A 272 8.60 -24.22 -8.06
CA TYR A 272 8.12 -25.58 -7.87
C TYR A 272 8.24 -25.96 -6.40
N CYS A 273 7.45 -25.32 -5.53
CA CYS A 273 7.11 -25.85 -4.19
C CYS A 273 6.00 -25.01 -3.55
N TYR A 274 4.87 -24.81 -4.24
CA TYR A 274 3.64 -24.40 -3.57
C TYR A 274 2.57 -25.47 -3.79
N PHE A 275 2.51 -26.39 -2.82
CA PHE A 275 1.45 -27.37 -2.69
C PHE A 275 0.08 -26.68 -2.63
N ASN A 276 -0.79 -27.06 -3.54
CA ASN A 276 -2.24 -26.85 -3.46
C ASN A 276 -2.75 -27.31 -2.08
N LYS A 277 -3.16 -26.38 -1.21
CA LYS A 277 -4.00 -26.71 -0.05
C LYS A 277 -5.44 -27.00 -0.50
N GLN A 278 -5.62 -28.02 -1.33
CA GLN A 278 -6.93 -28.60 -1.65
C GLN A 278 -6.96 -30.13 -1.62
N SER A 279 -5.86 -30.79 -1.23
CA SER A 279 -5.80 -32.26 -1.21
C SER A 279 -5.21 -32.77 0.10
N LEU A 280 -5.91 -32.56 1.22
CA LEU A 280 -5.70 -33.31 2.47
C LEU A 280 -6.95 -33.19 3.36
N LEU A 281 -8.11 -33.51 2.79
CA LEU A 281 -9.24 -34.07 3.53
C LEU A 281 -9.14 -35.59 3.37
N ILE A 282 -8.22 -36.21 4.11
CA ILE A 282 -8.25 -37.65 4.35
C ILE A 282 -9.31 -37.84 5.44
N PHE A 283 -10.45 -38.39 5.05
CA PHE A 283 -11.44 -38.94 5.97
C PHE A 283 -10.79 -40.07 6.78
N VAL A 284 -10.37 -39.77 8.00
CA VAL A 284 -10.24 -40.77 9.06
C VAL A 284 -11.62 -40.85 9.71
N ARG A 285 -12.37 -41.92 9.40
CA ARG A 285 -13.53 -42.32 10.21
C ARG A 285 -13.02 -43.10 11.43
N PRO A 286 -13.43 -42.75 12.66
CA PRO A 286 -13.42 -43.67 13.79
C PRO A 286 -14.85 -44.20 14.06
N PRO A 287 -14.99 -45.20 14.95
CA PRO A 287 -15.54 -46.54 14.70
C PRO A 287 -17.04 -46.61 14.43
#